data_AF-A0A937WI90-F1
#
_entry.id   AF-A0A937WI90-F1
#
_cell.length_a   1.000
_cell.length_b   1.000
_cell.length_c   1.000
_cell.angle_alpha   90.00
_cell.angle_beta   90.00
_cell.angle_gamma   90.00
#
_symmetry.space_group_name_H-M   'P 1'
#
loop_
_entity.id
_entity.type
_entity.pdbx_description
1 polymer ?
#
loop_
_entity_poly.entity_id
_entity_poly.type
_entity_poly.pdbx_seq_one_letter_code
_entity_poly.pdbx_strand_id
1 'polypeptide(L)'
;MNAILSPIGLLIQLMFLIVILATIIISWWLSQKYQERYAKFPWQKTGIILAIEILSWIAFIIFWSWFMKHFWVTAIIAIIIIIILLARRKKTIY
;
A
#
# COMPACT_ATOMS: atom_id res chain seq x y z
N MET A 1 -14.37 -8.70 14.01
CA MET A 1 -15.21 -7.64 13.41
C MET A 1 -14.95 -6.24 13.99
N ASN A 2 -14.22 -6.09 15.10
CA ASN A 2 -14.09 -4.80 15.80
C ASN A 2 -12.98 -3.86 15.28
N ALA A 3 -12.08 -4.33 14.40
CA ALA A 3 -10.94 -3.53 13.94
C ALA A 3 -11.33 -2.43 12.93
N ILE A 4 -12.40 -2.64 12.16
CA ILE A 4 -12.88 -1.73 11.11
C ILE A 4 -13.58 -0.49 11.71
N LEU A 5 -14.20 -0.64 12.88
CA LEU A 5 -14.86 0.45 13.63
C LEU A 5 -13.93 1.16 14.63
N SER A 6 -12.65 0.78 14.67
CA SER A 6 -11.68 1.47 15.53
C SER A 6 -11.22 2.78 14.87
N PRO A 7 -10.89 3.83 15.64
CA PRO A 7 -10.40 5.10 15.09
C PRO A 7 -9.20 4.92 14.14
N ILE A 8 -8.35 3.94 14.43
CA ILE A 8 -7.18 3.58 13.62
C ILE A 8 -7.62 2.97 12.28
N GLY A 9 -8.61 2.07 12.28
CA GLY A 9 -9.17 1.50 11.06
C GLY A 9 -9.79 2.55 10.14
N LEU A 10 -10.43 3.57 10.73
CA LEU A 10 -11.04 4.68 10.01
C LEU A 10 -9.98 5.61 9.40
N LEU A 11 -8.92 5.93 10.13
CA LEU A 11 -7.78 6.71 9.61
C LEU A 11 -7.11 6.03 8.41
N ILE A 12 -6.89 4.72 8.48
CA ILE A 12 -6.31 3.94 7.38
C ILE A 12 -7.18 4.03 6.12
N GLN A 13 -8.50 3.90 6.26
CA GLN A 13 -9.41 4.03 5.12
C GLN A 13 -9.41 5.43 4.52
N LEU A 14 -9.39 6.47 5.36
CA LEU A 14 -9.27 7.85 4.90
C LEU A 14 -7.97 8.11 4.16
N MET A 15 -6.84 7.59 4.66
CA MET A 15 -5.56 7.71 3.95
C MET A 15 -5.64 7.07 2.56
N PHE A 16 -6.18 5.86 2.45
CA PHE A 16 -6.36 5.21 1.15
C PHE A 16 -7.27 5.99 0.20
N LEU A 17 -8.37 6.54 0.70
CA LEU A 17 -9.26 7.40 -0.08
C LEU A 17 -8.52 8.64 -0.61
N ILE A 18 -7.71 9.28 0.23
CA ILE A 18 -6.90 10.44 -0.17
C ILE A 18 -5.91 10.07 -1.27
N VAL A 19 -5.25 8.91 -1.18
CA VAL A 19 -4.31 8.47 -2.22
C VAL A 19 -5.04 8.24 -3.54
N ILE A 20 -6.18 7.52 -3.54
CA ILE A 20 -6.97 7.29 -4.75
C ILE A 20 -7.42 8.62 -5.39
N LEU A 21 -7.93 9.55 -4.57
CA LEU A 21 -8.33 10.88 -5.04
C LEU A 21 -7.14 11.66 -5.62
N ALA A 22 -5.98 11.61 -4.97
CA ALA A 22 -4.77 12.24 -5.47
C ALA A 22 -4.37 11.65 -6.84
N THR A 23 -4.39 10.31 -6.99
CA THR A 23 -4.11 9.62 -8.25
C THR A 23 -5.07 10.07 -9.36
N ILE A 24 -6.36 10.22 -9.06
CA ILE A 24 -7.37 10.70 -10.02
C ILE A 24 -7.11 12.17 -10.40
N ILE A 25 -6.90 13.05 -9.43
CA ILE A 25 -6.66 14.49 -9.67
C ILE A 25 -5.39 14.70 -10.49
N ILE A 26 -4.30 14.02 -10.13
CA ILE A 26 -3.02 14.10 -10.84
C ILE A 26 -3.19 13.59 -12.27
N SER A 27 -3.91 12.47 -12.45
CA SER A 27 -4.17 11.91 -13.79
C SER A 27 -5.04 12.83 -14.64
N TRP A 28 -6.04 13.47 -14.05
CA TRP A 28 -6.86 14.47 -14.74
C TRP A 28 -6.01 15.66 -15.18
N TRP A 29 -5.20 16.20 -14.28
CA TRP A 29 -4.33 17.34 -14.57
C TRP A 29 -3.31 17.02 -15.67
N LEU A 30 -2.69 15.84 -15.60
CA LEU A 30 -1.81 15.33 -16.67
C LEU A 30 -2.56 15.15 -17.99
N SER A 31 -3.81 14.67 -17.97
CA SER A 31 -4.61 14.54 -19.18
C SER A 31 -4.82 15.88 -19.87
N GLN A 32 -5.10 16.95 -19.12
CA GLN A 32 -5.23 18.31 -19.68
C GLN A 32 -3.92 18.75 -20.34
N LYS A 33 -2.78 18.54 -19.67
CA LYS A 33 -1.45 18.89 -20.20
C LYS A 33 -1.06 18.08 -21.46
N TYR A 34 -1.56 16.85 -21.61
CA TYR A 34 -1.36 16.05 -22.82
C TYR A 34 -2.16 16.60 -24.00
N GLN A 35 -3.37 17.12 -23.76
CA GLN A 35 -4.18 17.75 -24.81
C GLN A 35 -3.55 19.04 -25.34
N GLU A 36 -2.88 19.83 -24.49
CA GLU A 36 -2.11 21.01 -24.92
C GLU A 36 -0.99 20.66 -25.91
N ARG A 37 -0.49 19.42 -25.87
CA ARG A 37 0.54 18.91 -26.78
C ARG A 37 -0.02 18.10 -27.95
N TYR A 38 -1.35 18.15 -28.16
CA TYR A 38 -2.08 17.35 -29.15
C TYR A 38 -1.81 15.84 -29.03
N ALA A 39 -1.47 15.37 -27.83
CA ALA A 39 -1.18 13.97 -27.56
C ALA A 39 -2.34 13.31 -26.79
N LYS A 40 -2.61 12.04 -27.07
CA LYS A 40 -3.62 11.27 -26.31
C LYS A 40 -3.04 10.82 -24.98
N PHE A 41 -3.70 11.17 -23.88
CA PHE A 41 -3.34 10.68 -22.56
C PHE A 41 -3.57 9.16 -22.45
N PRO A 42 -2.61 8.38 -21.93
CA PRO A 42 -2.70 6.92 -21.87
C PRO A 42 -3.60 6.45 -20.71
N TRP A 43 -4.91 6.71 -20.81
CA TRP A 43 -5.92 6.32 -19.81
C TRP A 43 -5.91 4.84 -19.45
N GLN A 44 -5.51 3.96 -20.37
CA GLN A 44 -5.32 2.53 -20.09
C GLN A 44 -4.28 2.28 -19.00
N LYS A 45 -3.14 2.97 -19.05
CA LYS A 45 -2.07 2.83 -18.05
C LYS A 45 -2.52 3.38 -16.70
N THR A 46 -3.19 4.53 -16.70
CA THR A 46 -3.78 5.11 -15.49
C THR A 46 -4.83 4.19 -14.86
N GLY A 47 -5.70 3.59 -15.67
CA GLY A 47 -6.70 2.64 -15.20
C GLY A 47 -6.07 1.40 -14.55
N ILE A 48 -4.97 0.88 -15.12
CA ILE A 48 -4.22 -0.23 -14.52
C ILE A 48 -3.61 0.17 -13.18
N ILE A 49 -3.04 1.37 -13.07
CA ILE A 49 -2.48 1.90 -11.81
C ILE A 49 -3.58 1.98 -10.75
N LEU A 50 -4.73 2.56 -11.08
CA LEU A 50 -5.89 2.63 -10.17
C LEU A 50 -6.40 1.24 -9.77
N ALA A 51 -6.45 0.29 -10.70
CA ALA A 51 -6.86 -1.08 -10.40
C ALA A 51 -5.89 -1.77 -9.42
N ILE A 52 -4.58 -1.60 -9.62
CA ILE A 52 -3.54 -2.11 -8.71
C ILE A 52 -3.66 -1.46 -7.34
N GLU A 53 -3.94 -0.17 -7.29
CA GLU A 53 -4.10 0.58 -6.03
C GLU A 53 -5.30 0.06 -5.22
N ILE A 54 -6.44 -0.18 -5.88
CA ILE A 54 -7.63 -0.79 -5.25
C ILE A 54 -7.34 -2.23 -4.80
N LEU A 55 -6.68 -3.04 -5.63
CA LEU A 55 -6.28 -4.41 -5.26
C LEU A 55 -5.32 -4.42 -4.06
N SER A 56 -4.37 -3.49 -4.03
CA SER A 56 -3.43 -3.32 -2.92
C SER A 56 -4.15 -2.92 -1.64
N TRP A 57 -5.18 -2.07 -1.73
CA TRP A 57 -6.02 -1.71 -0.60
C TRP A 57 -6.78 -2.93 -0.03
N ILE A 58 -7.41 -3.72 -0.89
CA ILE A 58 -8.13 -4.94 -0.47
C ILE A 58 -7.17 -5.93 0.17
N ALA A 59 -6.02 -6.18 -0.47
CA ALA A 59 -4.97 -7.05 0.06
C ALA A 59 -4.48 -6.54 1.43
N PHE A 60 -4.29 -5.23 1.57
CA PHE A 60 -3.90 -4.61 2.84
C PHE A 60 -4.95 -4.80 3.93
N ILE A 61 -6.24 -4.63 3.64
CA ILE A 61 -7.31 -4.87 4.62
C ILE A 61 -7.31 -6.33 5.09
N ILE A 62 -7.22 -7.28 4.15
CA ILE A 62 -7.18 -8.72 4.47
C ILE A 62 -5.96 -9.04 5.31
N PHE A 63 -4.79 -8.56 4.89
CA PHE A 63 -3.53 -8.74 5.61
C PHE A 63 -3.58 -8.11 7.01
N TRP A 64 -4.08 -6.89 7.14
CA TRP A 64 -4.21 -6.19 8.42
C TRP A 64 -5.14 -6.91 9.37
N SER A 65 -6.26 -7.44 8.87
CA SER A 65 -7.20 -8.24 9.66
C SER A 65 -6.53 -9.51 10.20
N TRP A 66 -5.77 -10.21 9.34
CA TRP A 66 -4.98 -11.38 9.74
C TRP A 66 -3.87 -11.02 10.73
N PHE A 67 -3.14 -9.93 10.47
CA PHE A 67 -2.07 -9.41 11.31
C PHE A 67 -2.56 -9.07 12.71
N MET A 68 -3.67 -8.34 12.84
CA MET A 68 -4.23 -7.98 14.15
C MET A 68 -4.69 -9.22 14.93
N LYS A 69 -5.14 -10.28 14.24
CA LYS A 69 -5.52 -11.55 14.86
C LYS A 69 -4.32 -12.38 15.31
N HIS A 70 -3.21 -12.33 14.58
CA HIS A 70 -2.01 -13.12 14.81
C HIS A 70 -0.78 -12.27 15.17
N PHE A 71 -0.99 -11.08 15.76
CA PHE A 71 0.04 -10.06 15.98
C PHE A 71 1.30 -10.62 16.66
N TRP A 72 1.10 -11.50 17.64
CA TRP A 72 2.14 -12.22 18.37
C TRP A 72 3.01 -13.09 17.45
N VAL A 73 2.40 -13.81 16.49
CA VAL A 73 3.11 -14.68 15.54
C VAL A 73 3.96 -13.84 14.60
N THR A 74 3.43 -12.73 14.08
CA THR A 74 4.16 -11.84 13.19
C THR A 74 5.31 -11.10 13.89
N ALA A 75 5.12 -10.70 15.15
CA ALA A 75 6.19 -10.10 15.95
C ALA A 75 7.33 -11.11 16.20
N ILE A 76 7.00 -12.36 16.56
CA ILE A 76 7.98 -13.42 16.77
C ILE A 76 8.76 -13.72 15.48
N ILE A 77 8.07 -13.86 14.33
CA ILE A 77 8.74 -14.11 13.04
C ILE A 77 9.66 -12.94 12.67
N ALA A 78 9.22 -11.70 12.84
CA ALA A 78 10.04 -10.52 12.57
C ALA A 78 11.32 -10.50 13.44
N ILE A 79 11.20 -10.81 14.73
CA ILE A 79 12.34 -10.92 15.65
C ILE A 79 13.30 -12.03 15.19
N ILE A 80 12.79 -13.21 14.83
CA ILE A 80 13.61 -14.32 14.35
C ILE A 80 14.38 -13.93 13.07
N ILE A 81 13.71 -13.27 12.11
CA ILE A 81 14.34 -12.81 10.87
C ILE A 81 15.44 -11.77 11.17
N ILE A 82 15.19 -10.82 12.07
CA ILE A 82 16.17 -9.81 12.47
C ILE A 82 17.39 -10.47 13.13
N ILE A 83 17.17 -11.43 14.03
CA ILE A 83 18.25 -12.19 14.67
C ILE A 83 19.06 -12.94 13.62
N ILE A 84 18.42 -13.60 12.65
CA ILE A 84 19.10 -14.31 11.56
C ILE A 84 19.92 -13.34 10.70
N LEU A 85 19.36 -12.18 10.33
CA LEU A 85 20.06 -11.17 9.54
C LEU A 85 21.28 -10.60 10.28
N LEU A 86 21.13 -10.30 11.57
CA LEU A 86 22.24 -9.84 12.42
C LEU A 86 23.30 -10.92 12.60
N ALA A 87 22.90 -12.17 12.80
CA ALA A 87 23.80 -13.32 12.91
C ALA A 87 24.56 -13.57 11.59
N ARG A 88 23.91 -13.39 10.43
CA ARG A 88 24.55 -13.49 9.12
C ARG A 88 25.57 -12.38 8.88
N ARG A 89 25.28 -11.13 9.26
CA ARG A 89 26.23 -10.01 9.13
C ARG A 89 27.52 -10.22 9.93
N LYS A 90 27.45 -10.89 11.09
CA LYS A 90 28.66 -11.19 11.89
C LYS A 90 29.60 -12.21 11.23
N LYS A 91 29.10 -13.06 10.32
CA LYS A 91 29.90 -14.14 9.71
C LYS A 91 30.66 -13.71 8.46
N THR A 92 30.34 -12.56 7.87
CA THR A 92 31.03 -12.02 6.67
C THR A 92 32.20 -11.09 7.01
N ILE A 93 32.37 -10.72 8.29
CA ILE A 93 33.41 -9.78 8.75
C ILE A 93 34.64 -10.50 9.36
N TYR A 94 34.59 -11.83 9.51
CA TYR A 94 35.73 -12.66 9.94
C TYR A 94 36.30 -13.45 8.78
#